data_AF-A0A3D2CAA6-F1
#
_entry.id   AF-A0A3D2CAA6-F1
#
_cell.length_a   1.000
_cell.length_b   1.000
_cell.length_c   1.000
_cell.angle_alpha   90.00
_cell.angle_beta   90.00
_cell.angle_gamma   90.00
#
_symmetry.space_group_name_H-M   'P 1'
#
loop_
_entity.id
_entity.type
_entity.pdbx_description
1 polymer ?
#
loop_
_entity_poly.entity_id
_entity_poly.type
_entity_poly.pdbx_seq_one_letter_code
_entity_poly.pdbx_strand_id
1 'polypeptide(L)' 'DCDGEIDEASAIDAPAWFVDLDGDGFGDDRSEVRSCEALEERVLDGGDCDDANPFVNPAATEVCDEPIDEDCDGEIDE' A
#
# COMPACT_ATOMS: atom_id res chain seq x y z
N ASP A 1 0.91 -22.42 5.80
CA ASP A 1 1.65 -21.67 4.73
C ASP A 1 0.65 -21.31 3.65
N CYS A 2 -0.33 -20.52 4.07
CA CYS A 2 -1.60 -20.26 3.40
C CYS A 2 -2.19 -21.49 2.67
N ASP A 3 -2.02 -22.68 3.25
CA ASP A 3 -2.39 -23.98 2.68
C ASP A 3 -3.74 -24.48 3.20
N GLY A 4 -4.36 -23.73 4.11
CA GLY A 4 -5.67 -23.99 4.70
C GLY A 4 -5.60 -24.77 6.03
N GLU A 5 -4.43 -24.88 6.64
CA GLU A 5 -4.22 -25.58 7.91
C GLU A 5 -4.30 -24.61 9.11
N ILE A 6 -3.94 -25.05 10.33
CA ILE A 6 -4.17 -24.29 11.58
C ILE A 6 -3.05 -23.27 11.88
N ASP A 7 -1.94 -23.27 11.14
CA ASP A 7 -0.74 -22.45 11.42
C ASP A 7 -0.64 -21.14 10.61
N GLU A 8 -1.74 -20.68 10.03
CA GLU A 8 -1.77 -19.56 9.07
C GLU A 8 -1.46 -18.18 9.65
N ALA A 9 -1.61 -18.01 10.97
CA ALA A 9 -1.22 -16.76 11.64
C ALA A 9 0.31 -16.56 11.69
N SER A 10 1.10 -17.55 11.26
CA SER A 10 2.56 -17.48 11.16
C SER A 10 3.08 -18.05 9.84
N ALA A 11 2.21 -18.13 8.83
CA ALA A 11 2.55 -18.56 7.49
C ALA A 11 3.62 -17.63 6.90
N ILE A 12 4.75 -18.21 6.50
CA ILE A 12 5.90 -17.48 5.93
C ILE A 12 5.53 -16.77 4.62
N ASP A 13 4.56 -17.31 3.90
CA ASP A 13 4.05 -16.90 2.60
C ASP A 13 2.74 -16.10 2.67
N ALA A 14 2.30 -15.72 3.87
CA ALA A 14 1.17 -14.80 4.01
C ALA A 14 1.49 -13.46 3.31
N PRO A 15 0.61 -13.00 2.39
CA PRO A 15 0.81 -11.72 1.73
C PRO A 15 0.72 -10.57 2.74
N ALA A 16 1.44 -9.50 2.44
CA ALA A 16 1.35 -8.23 3.16
C ALA A 16 0.12 -7.46 2.68
N TRP A 17 -0.63 -6.91 3.63
CA TRP A 17 -1.78 -6.06 3.41
C TRP A 17 -1.54 -4.68 4.03
N PHE A 18 -1.82 -3.63 3.26
CA PHE A 18 -1.61 -2.24 3.62
C PHE A 18 -2.96 -1.52 3.70
N VAL A 19 -3.17 -0.66 4.68
CA VAL A 19 -4.39 0.17 4.78
C VAL A 19 -4.42 1.13 3.60
N ASP A 20 -5.59 1.21 2.96
CA ASP A 20 -5.91 2.14 1.88
C ASP A 20 -7.08 3.01 2.37
N LEU A 21 -6.76 4.19 2.90
CA LEU A 21 -7.71 5.10 3.54
C LEU A 21 -8.41 6.03 2.55
N ASP A 22 -7.78 6.34 1.42
CA ASP A 22 -8.32 7.25 0.41
C ASP A 22 -8.96 6.55 -0.79
N GLY A 23 -8.74 5.24 -0.93
CA GLY A 23 -9.38 4.36 -1.89
C GLY A 23 -8.76 4.40 -3.29
N ASP A 24 -7.47 4.76 -3.42
CA ASP A 24 -6.79 4.80 -4.71
C ASP A 24 -6.19 3.46 -5.17
N GLY A 25 -6.14 2.48 -4.26
CA GLY A 25 -5.66 1.13 -4.51
C GLY A 25 -4.23 0.85 -4.05
N PHE A 26 -3.53 1.85 -3.50
CA PHE A 26 -2.25 1.71 -2.81
C PHE A 26 -2.46 1.92 -1.30
N GLY A 27 -1.54 1.40 -0.49
CA GLY A 27 -1.66 1.56 0.96
C GLY A 27 -0.36 1.89 1.66
N ASP A 28 -0.47 2.41 2.89
CA ASP A 28 0.68 2.85 3.69
C ASP A 28 1.56 1.67 4.10
N ASP A 29 2.81 1.66 3.65
CA ASP A 29 3.84 0.66 4.00
C ASP A 29 4.06 0.51 5.51
N ARG A 30 3.78 1.55 6.30
CA ARG A 30 3.92 1.53 7.78
C ARG A 30 2.80 0.73 8.45
N SER A 31 1.75 0.40 7.69
CA SER A 31 0.56 -0.31 8.18
C SER A 31 0.58 -1.81 7.86
N GLU A 32 1.71 -2.36 7.41
CA GLU A 32 1.87 -3.77 7.00
C GLU A 32 1.29 -4.75 8.03
N VAL A 33 0.33 -5.55 7.58
CA VAL A 33 -0.19 -6.73 8.30
C VAL A 33 -0.17 -7.93 7.36
N ARG A 34 0.40 -9.04 7.81
CA ARG A 34 0.39 -10.29 7.05
C ARG A 34 -0.84 -11.13 7.37
N SER A 35 -1.54 -11.56 6.33
CA SER A 35 -2.75 -12.38 6.47
C SER A 35 -2.98 -13.21 5.22
N CYS A 36 -3.34 -14.48 5.37
CA CYS A 36 -3.79 -15.32 4.24
C CYS A 36 -5.20 -14.93 3.76
N GLU A 37 -5.98 -14.26 4.61
CA GLU A 37 -7.32 -13.77 4.28
C GLU A 37 -7.26 -12.29 3.89
N ALA A 38 -8.11 -11.91 2.93
CA ALA A 38 -8.31 -10.52 2.57
C ALA A 38 -8.88 -9.75 3.76
N LEU A 39 -8.27 -8.60 4.03
CA LEU A 39 -8.68 -7.72 5.11
C LEU A 39 -9.48 -6.55 4.50
N GLU A 40 -10.54 -6.12 5.19
CA GLU A 40 -11.30 -4.95 4.77
C GLU A 40 -10.43 -3.69 4.86
N GLU A 41 -10.67 -2.73 3.96
CA GLU A 41 -9.97 -1.44 3.90
C GLU A 41 -8.45 -1.60 3.69
N ARG A 42 -8.04 -2.69 3.04
CA ARG A 42 -6.63 -2.99 2.76
C ARG A 42 -6.39 -3.54 1.35
N VAL A 43 -5.20 -3.26 0.85
CA VAL A 43 -4.72 -3.65 -0.48
C VAL A 43 -3.38 -4.39 -0.39
N LEU A 44 -2.99 -5.05 -1.48
CA LEU A 44 -1.71 -5.76 -1.60
C LEU A 44 -0.59 -4.88 -2.13
N ASP A 45 -0.95 -3.79 -2.80
CA ASP A 45 -0.02 -2.84 -3.38
C ASP A 45 0.30 -1.78 -2.32
N GLY A 46 1.53 -1.81 -1.81
CA GLY A 46 2.04 -0.81 -0.87
C GLY A 46 2.70 0.37 -1.60
N GLY A 47 3.39 1.20 -0.83
CA GLY A 47 4.18 2.32 -1.35
C GLY A 47 3.45 3.67 -1.38
N ASP A 48 2.25 3.76 -0.81
CA ASP A 48 1.58 5.04 -0.67
C ASP A 48 2.28 5.92 0.39
N CYS A 49 2.69 7.11 -0.03
CA CYS A 49 3.36 8.10 0.80
C CYS A 49 2.40 9.10 1.46
N ASP A 50 1.16 9.26 0.97
CA ASP A 50 0.09 10.09 1.53
C ASP A 50 -1.31 9.42 1.40
N ASP A 51 -1.55 8.43 2.25
CA ASP A 51 -2.81 7.67 2.45
C ASP A 51 -4.01 8.53 2.91
N ALA A 52 -3.98 9.84 2.69
CA ALA A 52 -5.12 10.74 2.85
C ALA A 52 -5.49 11.43 1.52
N ASN A 53 -4.74 11.18 0.45
CA ASN A 53 -4.84 11.87 -0.82
C ASN A 53 -4.76 10.88 -2.01
N PRO A 54 -5.90 10.57 -2.67
CA PRO A 54 -5.97 9.52 -3.69
C PRO A 54 -5.29 9.90 -5.03
N PHE A 55 -4.57 11.02 -5.05
CA PHE A 55 -3.78 11.51 -6.17
C PHE A 55 -2.27 11.40 -5.91
N VAL A 56 -1.84 10.94 -4.73
CA VAL A 56 -0.44 10.77 -4.33
C VAL A 56 -0.23 9.29 -4.06
N ASN A 57 0.34 8.57 -5.03
CA ASN A 57 0.59 7.13 -4.97
C ASN A 57 1.57 6.71 -6.07
N PRO A 58 2.16 5.50 -6.00
CA PRO A 58 3.10 4.98 -7.01
C PRO A 58 2.65 4.97 -8.47
N ALA A 59 1.36 5.15 -8.76
CA ALA A 59 0.83 5.24 -10.12
C ALA A 59 0.37 6.65 -10.52
N ALA A 60 0.54 7.64 -9.64
CA ALA A 60 0.25 9.02 -9.92
C ALA A 60 1.20 9.54 -11.02
N THR A 61 0.80 10.66 -11.62
CA THR A 61 1.63 11.34 -12.62
C THR A 61 2.22 12.57 -11.96
N GLU A 62 3.54 12.62 -11.89
CA GLU A 62 4.30 13.79 -11.45
C GLU A 62 3.86 15.07 -12.17
N VAL A 63 3.65 16.13 -11.39
CA VAL A 63 3.34 17.46 -11.89
C VAL A 63 4.43 18.42 -11.42
N CYS A 64 5.37 18.75 -12.32
CA CYS A 64 6.53 19.62 -12.03
C CYS A 64 6.22 21.03 -11.46
N ASP A 65 4.95 21.43 -11.40
CA ASP A 65 4.53 22.73 -10.85
C ASP A 65 4.18 22.67 -9.34
N GLU A 66 4.14 21.47 -8.74
CA GLU A 66 3.85 21.27 -7.31
C GLU A 66 5.10 20.79 -6.55
N PRO A 67 5.37 21.29 -5.32
CA PRO A 67 6.51 20.85 -4.52
C PRO A 67 6.15 19.61 -3.69
N ILE A 68 5.50 18.62 -4.32
CA ILE A 68 5.05 17.36 -3.72
C ILE A 68 5.60 16.23 -4.61
N ASP A 69 5.92 15.10 -3.98
CA ASP A 69 6.23 13.84 -4.64
C ASP A 69 4.89 13.12 -4.82
N GLU A 70 4.33 13.14 -6.02
CA GLU A 70 3.02 12.54 -6.30
C GLU A 70 3.13 11.05 -6.57
N ASP A 71 4.20 10.60 -7.22
CA ASP A 71 4.41 9.19 -7.57
C ASP A 71 5.17 8.39 -6.51
N CYS A 72 5.42 9.00 -5.35
CA CYS A 72 6.05 8.40 -4.17
C CYS A 72 7.41 7.73 -4.47
N ASP A 73 8.16 8.24 -5.46
CA ASP A 73 9.46 7.69 -5.85
C ASP A 73 10.64 8.28 -5.06
N GLY A 74 10.38 9.33 -4.27
CA GLY A 74 11.33 10.02 -3.42
C GLY A 74 11.93 11.29 -4.02
N GLU A 75 11.57 11.66 -5.25
CA GLU A 75 11.89 12.92 -5.90
C GLU A 75 10.61 13.81 -5.96
N ILE A 76 10.76 15.13 -6.06
CA ILE A 76 9.62 16.09 -5.94
C ILE A 76 9.36 16.85 -7.25
N ASP A 77 10.23 16.70 -8.26
CA ASP A 77 10.23 17.57 -9.44
C ASP A 77 10.84 16.82 -10.65
N GLU A 78 10.03 15.98 -11.31
CA GLU A 78 10.31 15.31 -12.60
C GLU A 78 9.52 15.90 -13.78
#